data_AF-A0A9D2EH57-F1
#
_entry.id   AF-A0A9D2EH57-F1
#
_cell.length_a   1.000
_cell.length_b   1.000
_cell.length_c   1.000
_cell.angle_alpha   90.00
_cell.angle_beta   90.00
_cell.angle_gamma   90.00
#
_symmetry.space_group_name_H-M   'P 1'
#
loop_
_entity.id
_entity.type
_entity.pdbx_description
1 polymer ?
#
loop_
_entity_poly.entity_id
_entity_poly.type
_entity_poly.pdbx_seq_one_letter_code
_entity_poly.pdbx_strand_id
1 'polypeptide(L)'
;MALGVGIEDTFIPQERTGHRRLDEYELTQHYHYWREDLTRAAEAGAEFVRWGIPWYRVEPVPGEFDFSWIDEVAEHMSTLGLRCVVDLLHYGTPLWLENSFINSRYPEVFGRYAGAVAQRYRGVFTAYTPANEPLVNAQWCGRDGRWPPYLTGEDGYVKVVVAVAEGMVRAQEAIQAVDSDAEIVLVDAGFRWSGDQFPRLSREHLEEWRFVATDLHLGRVEHGHPMYEYLRAHGVSAEKLAWFQGHAQTVDVMGVNYYPGFTTISFDADGAEVPGEGGVEGLVDLVRAYHERYRLPIAITETSRNESPDVKSRWLADSLGALDRLRDSGVPIVGYTWFPFLSLIDWAYRDATDSPDNHWNHLGLIDLRRTAGDVLERVPNAALTAYTAQARRRSVSAK
;
A
#
# COMPACT_ATOMS: atom_id res chain seq x y z
N MET A 1 15.35 -7.30 -11.65
CA MET A 1 14.26 -7.14 -10.68
C MET A 1 14.92 -6.90 -9.34
N ALA A 2 14.69 -5.73 -8.74
CA ALA A 2 15.23 -5.40 -7.43
C ALA A 2 14.43 -6.13 -6.34
N LEU A 3 15.11 -6.53 -5.26
CA LEU A 3 14.48 -7.17 -4.11
C LEU A 3 14.44 -6.22 -2.92
N GLY A 4 13.26 -6.07 -2.32
CA GLY A 4 13.04 -5.20 -1.17
C GLY A 4 12.19 -5.86 -0.09
N VAL A 5 12.06 -5.14 1.02
CA VAL A 5 11.13 -5.43 2.11
C VAL A 5 10.29 -4.18 2.38
N GLY A 6 9.15 -4.31 3.04
CA GLY A 6 8.42 -3.13 3.52
C GLY A 6 8.14 -3.17 5.00
N ILE A 7 8.01 -2.01 5.62
CA ILE A 7 7.64 -1.88 7.02
C ILE A 7 6.20 -1.38 7.06
N GLU A 8 5.34 -2.12 7.73
CA GLU A 8 3.93 -1.75 7.90
C GLU A 8 3.82 -0.44 8.69
N ASP A 9 3.13 0.53 8.11
CA ASP A 9 3.00 1.89 8.61
C ASP A 9 1.55 2.38 8.68
N THR A 10 0.58 1.47 8.52
CA THR A 10 -0.85 1.77 8.63
C THR A 10 -1.14 2.64 9.84
N PHE A 11 -1.85 3.74 9.58
CA PHE A 11 -2.35 4.65 10.59
C PHE A 11 -3.85 4.89 10.42
N ILE A 12 -4.62 4.71 11.50
CA ILE A 12 -6.04 5.09 11.58
C ILE A 12 -6.30 5.84 12.90
N PRO A 13 -6.72 7.11 12.85
CA PRO A 13 -6.94 7.91 14.06
C PRO A 13 -8.12 7.37 14.88
N GLN A 14 -8.12 7.63 16.19
CA GLN A 14 -9.28 7.33 17.04
C GLN A 14 -10.28 8.49 17.01
N GLU A 15 -11.32 8.37 16.18
CA GLU A 15 -12.37 9.41 16.07
C GLU A 15 -13.69 9.04 16.77
N ARG A 16 -13.85 7.78 17.20
CA ARG A 16 -15.06 7.28 17.88
C ARG A 16 -14.70 6.61 19.20
N THR A 17 -15.53 6.83 20.21
CA THR A 17 -15.46 6.10 21.49
C THR A 17 -15.59 4.61 21.25
N GLY A 18 -14.74 3.81 21.89
CA GLY A 18 -14.74 2.35 21.76
C GLY A 18 -13.78 1.81 20.70
N HIS A 19 -13.37 2.62 19.72
CA HIS A 19 -12.28 2.26 18.81
C HIS A 19 -10.93 2.62 19.42
N ARG A 20 -9.86 1.97 18.98
CA ARG A 20 -8.46 2.29 19.34
C ARG A 20 -7.73 2.90 18.16
N ARG A 21 -6.75 3.78 18.42
CA ARG A 21 -5.81 4.19 17.37
C ARG A 21 -5.09 2.94 16.83
N LEU A 22 -5.04 2.83 15.51
CA LEU A 22 -4.17 1.87 14.82
C LEU A 22 -2.96 2.66 14.34
N ASP A 23 -1.78 2.37 14.87
CA ASP A 23 -0.53 3.03 14.52
C ASP A 23 0.53 1.92 14.54
N GLU A 24 0.78 1.32 13.39
CA GLU A 24 1.64 0.13 13.31
C GLU A 24 3.08 0.42 13.71
N TYR A 25 3.59 1.63 13.47
CA TYR A 25 4.91 2.04 13.96
C TYR A 25 4.99 2.12 15.48
N GLU A 26 3.92 2.55 16.16
CA GLU A 26 3.85 2.51 17.62
C GLU A 26 3.67 1.07 18.13
N LEU A 27 2.73 0.33 17.55
CA LEU A 27 2.37 -1.04 17.97
C LEU A 27 3.52 -2.04 17.81
N THR A 28 4.35 -1.85 16.78
CA THR A 28 5.58 -2.63 16.52
C THR A 28 6.84 -2.01 17.15
N GLN A 29 6.70 -0.88 17.85
CA GLN A 29 7.79 -0.06 18.40
C GLN A 29 8.82 0.40 17.35
N HIS A 30 8.46 0.41 16.07
CA HIS A 30 9.33 0.89 15.00
C HIS A 30 9.85 2.31 15.28
N TYR A 31 9.04 3.21 15.83
CA TYR A 31 9.50 4.56 16.20
C TYR A 31 10.74 4.60 17.09
N HIS A 32 10.96 3.58 17.91
CA HIS A 32 12.09 3.50 18.83
C HIS A 32 13.26 2.71 18.25
N TYR A 33 12.99 1.72 17.42
CA TYR A 33 13.98 0.76 16.92
C TYR A 33 14.20 0.84 15.40
N TRP A 34 13.73 1.90 14.76
CA TRP A 34 13.82 2.07 13.31
C TRP A 34 15.26 1.90 12.77
N ARG A 35 16.29 2.34 13.53
CA ARG A 35 17.69 2.16 13.15
C ARG A 35 18.06 0.69 13.05
N GLU A 36 17.64 -0.10 14.03
CA GLU A 36 17.85 -1.55 14.04
C GLU A 36 17.05 -2.21 12.91
N ASP A 37 15.77 -1.85 12.76
CA ASP A 37 14.89 -2.43 11.76
C ASP A 37 15.43 -2.21 10.32
N LEU A 38 15.87 -1.00 10.00
CA LEU A 38 16.46 -0.67 8.70
C LEU A 38 17.85 -1.29 8.49
N THR A 39 18.67 -1.36 9.55
CA THR A 39 19.97 -2.04 9.48
C THR A 39 19.79 -3.52 9.17
N ARG A 40 18.84 -4.19 9.83
CA ARG A 40 18.49 -5.59 9.58
C ARG A 40 17.96 -5.81 8.16
N ALA A 41 17.15 -4.89 7.62
CA ALA A 41 16.69 -4.95 6.24
C ALA A 41 17.86 -4.90 5.24
N ALA A 42 18.80 -3.97 5.44
CA ALA A 42 20.01 -3.87 4.61
C ALA A 42 20.92 -5.11 4.74
N GLU A 43 21.15 -5.60 5.97
CA GLU A 43 21.94 -6.82 6.23
C GLU A 43 21.33 -8.09 5.61
N ALA A 44 20.00 -8.16 5.53
CA ALA A 44 19.27 -9.21 4.82
C ALA A 44 19.46 -9.14 3.29
N GLY A 45 20.04 -8.06 2.78
CA GLY A 45 20.30 -7.85 1.35
C GLY A 45 19.17 -7.17 0.60
N ALA A 46 18.24 -6.50 1.29
CA ALA A 46 17.25 -5.65 0.62
C ALA A 46 17.95 -4.48 -0.09
N GLU A 47 17.61 -4.25 -1.36
CA GLU A 47 18.11 -3.15 -2.18
C GLU A 47 17.28 -1.87 -1.99
N PHE A 48 16.04 -2.03 -1.53
CA PHE A 48 15.15 -0.94 -1.17
C PHE A 48 14.23 -1.37 -0.03
N VAL A 49 13.69 -0.37 0.66
CA VAL A 49 12.59 -0.53 1.61
C VAL A 49 11.38 0.25 1.11
N ARG A 50 10.20 -0.34 1.21
CA ARG A 50 8.94 0.41 1.12
C ARG A 50 8.56 0.87 2.53
N TRP A 51 8.54 2.17 2.75
CA TRP A 51 8.47 2.76 4.07
C TRP A 51 7.67 4.04 4.01
N GLY A 52 6.69 4.18 4.89
CA GLY A 52 5.82 5.34 4.85
C GLY A 52 6.15 6.42 5.87
N ILE A 53 5.77 7.64 5.49
CA ILE A 53 5.93 8.83 6.31
C ILE A 53 4.65 9.03 7.13
N PRO A 54 4.74 9.11 8.48
CA PRO A 54 3.58 9.30 9.33
C PRO A 54 3.08 10.75 9.22
N TRP A 55 2.25 11.04 8.20
CA TRP A 55 1.75 12.38 7.89
C TRP A 55 1.17 13.09 9.13
N TYR A 56 0.39 12.37 9.94
CA TYR A 56 -0.19 12.87 11.19
C TYR A 56 0.82 13.33 12.25
N ARG A 57 2.07 12.86 12.19
CA ARG A 57 3.16 13.31 13.07
C ARG A 57 3.98 14.41 12.44
N VAL A 58 4.24 14.31 11.14
CA VAL A 58 5.07 15.26 10.40
C VAL A 58 4.36 16.60 10.23
N GLU A 59 3.05 16.60 10.07
CA GLU A 59 2.22 17.81 10.02
C GLU A 59 1.24 17.81 11.19
N PRO A 60 1.68 18.09 12.44
CA PRO A 60 0.79 18.07 13.61
C PRO A 60 -0.23 19.22 13.58
N VAL A 61 0.08 20.30 12.88
CA VAL A 61 -0.77 21.47 12.65
C VAL A 61 -0.74 21.77 11.14
N PRO A 62 -1.88 22.13 10.51
CA PRO A 62 -1.92 22.33 9.06
C PRO A 62 -0.92 23.39 8.60
N GLY A 63 0.01 22.99 7.74
CA GLY A 63 1.05 23.82 7.13
C GLY A 63 2.36 23.92 7.93
N GLU A 64 2.42 23.36 9.15
CA GLU A 64 3.62 23.37 9.99
C GLU A 64 4.23 21.96 10.01
N PHE A 65 5.41 21.80 9.42
CA PHE A 65 6.07 20.52 9.28
C PHE A 65 7.24 20.35 10.26
N ASP A 66 7.26 19.22 10.97
CA ASP A 66 8.43 18.73 11.72
C ASP A 66 8.99 17.49 11.03
N PHE A 67 10.15 17.67 10.41
CA PHE A 67 10.86 16.64 9.66
C PHE A 67 12.04 16.04 10.43
N SER A 68 12.30 16.48 11.65
CA SER A 68 13.52 16.13 12.40
C SER A 68 13.78 14.61 12.49
N TRP A 69 12.74 13.83 12.80
CA TRP A 69 12.84 12.37 12.85
C TRP A 69 13.13 11.74 11.49
N ILE A 70 12.58 12.29 10.41
CA ILE A 70 12.76 11.75 9.06
C ILE A 70 14.12 12.14 8.49
N ASP A 71 14.66 13.31 8.85
CA ASP A 71 16.03 13.68 8.51
C ASP A 71 17.01 12.62 9.01
N GLU A 72 16.86 12.18 10.26
CA GLU A 72 17.66 11.11 10.83
C GLU A 72 17.47 9.78 10.10
N VAL A 73 16.23 9.43 9.76
CA VAL A 73 15.89 8.19 9.03
C VAL A 73 16.51 8.18 7.63
N ALA A 74 16.35 9.28 6.90
CA ALA A 74 16.86 9.46 5.54
C ALA A 74 18.40 9.40 5.51
N GLU A 75 19.06 10.05 6.47
CA GLU A 75 20.51 9.96 6.64
C GLU A 75 20.95 8.51 6.87
N HIS A 76 20.29 7.79 7.78
CA HIS A 76 20.64 6.40 8.08
C HIS A 76 20.44 5.47 6.87
N MET A 77 19.30 5.57 6.17
CA MET A 77 19.06 4.81 4.93
C MET A 77 20.16 5.07 3.89
N SER A 78 20.58 6.33 3.74
CA SER A 78 21.68 6.71 2.84
C SER A 78 23.00 6.05 3.25
N THR A 79 23.36 6.05 4.54
CA THR A 79 24.58 5.37 5.02
C THR A 79 24.57 3.85 4.80
N LEU A 80 23.39 3.24 4.80
CA LEU A 80 23.20 1.82 4.49
C LEU A 80 23.18 1.53 2.98
N GLY A 81 23.07 2.56 2.13
CA GLY A 81 22.84 2.40 0.69
C GLY A 81 21.46 1.81 0.36
N LEU A 82 20.50 1.94 1.28
CA LEU A 82 19.16 1.40 1.16
C LEU A 82 18.26 2.45 0.48
N ARG A 83 17.75 2.14 -0.72
CA ARG A 83 16.78 3.02 -1.40
C ARG A 83 15.42 3.00 -0.68
N CYS A 84 14.65 4.07 -0.77
CA CYS A 84 13.32 4.15 -0.18
C CYS A 84 12.27 4.36 -1.27
N VAL A 85 11.24 3.51 -1.29
CA VAL A 85 9.96 3.80 -1.95
C VAL A 85 9.06 4.36 -0.85
N VAL A 86 8.79 5.67 -0.91
CA VAL A 86 8.10 6.39 0.15
C VAL A 86 6.60 6.23 -0.01
N ASP A 87 5.95 5.65 0.99
CA ASP A 87 4.49 5.70 1.09
C ASP A 87 4.08 7.02 1.74
N LEU A 88 3.45 7.90 0.96
CA LEU A 88 2.98 9.19 1.46
C LEU A 88 1.73 9.05 2.32
N LEU A 89 0.91 8.05 2.01
CA LEU A 89 -0.36 7.77 2.66
C LEU A 89 -0.62 6.27 2.70
N HIS A 90 -0.35 5.66 3.85
CA HIS A 90 -0.74 4.28 4.15
C HIS A 90 -2.00 4.29 5.02
N TYR A 91 -3.11 4.69 4.38
CA TYR A 91 -4.39 5.02 5.02
C TYR A 91 -4.32 6.23 5.98
N GLY A 92 -5.47 6.50 6.62
CA GLY A 92 -5.61 7.54 7.65
C GLY A 92 -5.32 8.96 7.19
N THR A 93 -5.64 9.94 8.03
CA THR A 93 -5.31 11.35 7.80
C THR A 93 -4.92 12.00 9.12
N PRO A 94 -4.19 13.13 9.11
CA PRO A 94 -3.91 13.88 10.34
C PRO A 94 -5.18 14.23 11.12
N LEU A 95 -5.06 14.27 12.46
CA LEU A 95 -6.18 14.53 13.36
C LEU A 95 -6.85 15.89 13.16
N TRP A 96 -6.12 16.89 12.65
CA TRP A 96 -6.66 18.22 12.36
C TRP A 96 -7.51 18.26 11.08
N LEU A 97 -7.45 17.23 10.23
CA LEU A 97 -8.23 17.14 9.01
C LEU A 97 -9.58 16.48 9.30
N GLU A 98 -10.51 17.28 9.84
CA GLU A 98 -11.86 16.83 10.17
C GLU A 98 -12.57 16.18 8.98
N ASN A 99 -13.33 15.10 9.20
CA ASN A 99 -13.96 14.29 8.15
C ASN A 99 -12.98 13.65 7.16
N SER A 100 -11.68 13.60 7.47
CA SER A 100 -10.69 12.82 6.72
C SER A 100 -10.77 13.05 5.20
N PHE A 101 -10.86 11.97 4.41
CA PHE A 101 -10.87 12.01 2.94
C PHE A 101 -12.01 12.84 2.32
N ILE A 102 -13.15 13.01 3.00
CA ILE A 102 -14.25 13.83 2.47
C ILE A 102 -14.19 15.29 2.91
N ASN A 103 -13.13 15.70 3.61
CA ASN A 103 -12.85 17.11 3.80
C ASN A 103 -12.61 17.76 2.43
N SER A 104 -13.32 18.85 2.12
CA SER A 104 -13.14 19.56 0.84
C SER A 104 -11.70 20.04 0.59
N ARG A 105 -10.90 20.20 1.65
CA ARG A 105 -9.49 20.59 1.57
C ARG A 105 -8.53 19.40 1.42
N TYR A 106 -8.98 18.15 1.64
CA TYR A 106 -8.11 16.97 1.66
C TYR A 106 -7.20 16.89 0.42
N PRO A 107 -7.71 16.98 -0.83
CA PRO A 107 -6.84 16.82 -1.99
C PRO A 107 -5.74 17.90 -2.06
N GLU A 108 -6.08 19.14 -1.71
CA GLU A 108 -5.13 20.26 -1.73
C GLU A 108 -4.06 20.13 -0.65
N VAL A 109 -4.46 19.84 0.59
CA VAL A 109 -3.49 19.73 1.69
C VAL A 109 -2.61 18.49 1.56
N PHE A 110 -3.14 17.41 1.00
CA PHE A 110 -2.36 16.21 0.70
C PHE A 110 -1.31 16.51 -0.39
N GLY A 111 -1.68 17.23 -1.45
CA GLY A 111 -0.72 17.73 -2.45
C GLY A 111 0.37 18.62 -1.84
N ARG A 112 0.01 19.56 -0.98
CA ARG A 112 0.98 20.41 -0.26
C ARG A 112 1.96 19.58 0.57
N TYR A 113 1.48 18.61 1.32
CA TYR A 113 2.31 17.72 2.12
C TYR A 113 3.27 16.90 1.24
N ALA A 114 2.77 16.28 0.17
CA ALA A 114 3.60 15.52 -0.76
C ALA A 114 4.70 16.38 -1.40
N GLY A 115 4.37 17.60 -1.83
CA GLY A 115 5.34 18.56 -2.35
C GLY A 115 6.38 18.99 -1.31
N ALA A 116 5.98 19.19 -0.04
CA ALA A 116 6.90 19.53 1.04
C ALA A 116 7.88 18.39 1.35
N VAL A 117 7.42 17.13 1.35
CA VAL A 117 8.26 15.94 1.48
C VAL A 117 9.25 15.87 0.32
N ALA A 118 8.77 15.93 -0.93
CA ALA A 118 9.63 15.84 -2.11
C ALA A 118 10.66 16.98 -2.16
N GLN A 119 10.27 18.21 -1.83
CA GLN A 119 11.17 19.35 -1.81
C GLN A 119 12.29 19.17 -0.77
N ARG A 120 11.99 18.61 0.40
CA ARG A 120 12.98 18.42 1.48
C ARG A 120 13.94 17.28 1.19
N TYR A 121 13.45 16.17 0.66
CA TYR A 121 14.22 14.94 0.43
C TYR A 121 14.64 14.73 -1.02
N ARG A 122 14.61 15.80 -1.83
CA ARG A 122 15.03 15.77 -3.23
C ARG A 122 16.43 15.18 -3.37
N GLY A 123 16.57 14.17 -4.21
CA GLY A 123 17.82 13.44 -4.42
C GLY A 123 18.20 12.44 -3.32
N VAL A 124 17.38 12.32 -2.26
CA VAL A 124 17.51 11.28 -1.22
C VAL A 124 16.40 10.24 -1.39
N PHE A 125 15.16 10.69 -1.39
CA PHE A 125 14.01 9.87 -1.79
C PHE A 125 13.73 10.13 -3.26
N THR A 126 13.55 9.05 -4.03
CA THR A 126 13.46 9.11 -5.49
C THR A 126 12.25 8.36 -6.05
N ALA A 127 11.53 7.62 -5.21
CA ALA A 127 10.33 6.90 -5.59
C ALA A 127 9.23 7.13 -4.55
N TYR A 128 8.02 7.42 -5.02
CA TYR A 128 6.88 7.76 -4.17
C TYR A 128 5.64 6.97 -4.56
N THR A 129 4.96 6.45 -3.54
CA THR A 129 3.60 5.95 -3.60
C THR A 129 2.68 7.03 -3.05
N PRO A 130 1.85 7.70 -3.88
CA PRO A 130 0.91 8.69 -3.37
C PRO A 130 -0.07 8.09 -2.35
N ALA A 131 -0.68 6.95 -2.63
CA ALA A 131 -1.55 6.27 -1.68
C ALA A 131 -1.44 4.75 -1.82
N ASN A 132 -1.35 4.04 -0.69
CA ASN A 132 -1.50 2.60 -0.66
C ASN A 132 -2.98 2.21 -0.84
N GLU A 133 -3.23 1.17 -1.66
CA GLU A 133 -4.52 0.50 -1.83
C GLU A 133 -5.74 1.45 -1.78
N PRO A 134 -5.82 2.45 -2.67
CA PRO A 134 -6.88 3.47 -2.64
C PRO A 134 -8.28 2.85 -2.69
N LEU A 135 -8.40 1.68 -3.30
CA LEU A 135 -9.62 0.88 -3.37
C LEU A 135 -10.03 0.27 -2.03
N VAL A 136 -9.10 -0.38 -1.30
CA VAL A 136 -9.36 -0.89 0.06
C VAL A 136 -9.70 0.25 1.00
N ASN A 137 -8.93 1.34 0.91
CA ASN A 137 -9.20 2.56 1.67
C ASN A 137 -10.64 3.06 1.43
N ALA A 138 -11.05 3.22 0.17
CA ALA A 138 -12.39 3.67 -0.16
C ALA A 138 -13.48 2.67 0.22
N GLN A 139 -13.22 1.36 0.12
CA GLN A 139 -14.15 0.34 0.58
C GLN A 139 -14.39 0.46 2.09
N TRP A 140 -13.33 0.52 2.88
CA TRP A 140 -13.45 0.47 4.34
C TRP A 140 -13.89 1.80 4.95
N CYS A 141 -13.47 2.93 4.37
CA CYS A 141 -13.89 4.26 4.80
C CYS A 141 -15.27 4.67 4.27
N GLY A 142 -15.59 4.21 3.06
CA GLY A 142 -16.72 4.68 2.25
C GLY A 142 -17.89 3.72 2.13
N ARG A 143 -17.63 2.42 1.94
CA ARG A 143 -18.65 1.40 1.72
C ARG A 143 -19.09 0.72 3.01
N ASP A 144 -18.10 0.30 3.80
CA ASP A 144 -18.30 -0.59 4.94
C ASP A 144 -18.33 0.16 6.28
N GLY A 145 -17.93 1.44 6.29
CA GLY A 145 -17.96 2.29 7.47
C GLY A 145 -17.08 1.80 8.62
N ARG A 146 -15.97 1.13 8.31
CA ARG A 146 -14.99 0.60 9.28
C ARG A 146 -14.01 1.66 9.76
N TRP A 147 -13.59 2.55 8.87
CA TRP A 147 -12.62 3.60 9.15
C TRP A 147 -13.20 4.99 8.88
N PRO A 148 -12.64 6.06 9.50
CA PRO A 148 -13.04 7.44 9.19
C PRO A 148 -13.03 7.73 7.68
N PRO A 149 -14.01 8.47 7.15
CA PRO A 149 -15.09 9.18 7.83
C PRO A 149 -16.33 8.33 8.14
N TYR A 150 -16.24 7.00 8.03
CA TYR A 150 -17.29 6.03 8.34
C TYR A 150 -18.58 6.21 7.53
N LEU A 151 -18.44 6.52 6.24
CA LEU A 151 -19.58 6.48 5.32
C LEU A 151 -19.94 5.03 5.02
N THR A 152 -21.13 4.83 4.45
CA THR A 152 -21.61 3.52 4.06
C THR A 152 -22.25 3.53 2.68
N GLY A 153 -22.26 2.36 2.03
CA GLY A 153 -22.86 2.16 0.71
C GLY A 153 -22.04 2.73 -0.45
N GLU A 154 -22.56 2.56 -1.67
CA GLU A 154 -21.84 2.93 -2.90
C GLU A 154 -21.61 4.43 -3.03
N ASP A 155 -22.54 5.28 -2.57
CA ASP A 155 -22.34 6.73 -2.53
C ASP A 155 -21.16 7.12 -1.64
N GLY A 156 -20.98 6.43 -0.51
CA GLY A 156 -19.86 6.65 0.39
C GLY A 156 -18.55 6.17 -0.22
N TYR A 157 -18.55 4.99 -0.84
CA TYR A 157 -17.42 4.45 -1.60
C TYR A 157 -16.94 5.45 -2.67
N VAL A 158 -17.86 5.90 -3.52
CA VAL A 158 -17.55 6.78 -4.65
C VAL A 158 -17.03 8.13 -4.17
N LYS A 159 -17.59 8.70 -3.09
CA LYS A 159 -17.06 9.93 -2.48
C LYS A 159 -15.61 9.78 -2.04
N VAL A 160 -15.28 8.68 -1.36
CA VAL A 160 -13.92 8.46 -0.85
C VAL A 160 -12.95 8.16 -1.98
N VAL A 161 -13.28 7.25 -2.90
CA VAL A 161 -12.34 6.88 -3.98
C VAL A 161 -12.02 8.05 -4.90
N VAL A 162 -13.00 8.93 -5.18
CA VAL A 162 -12.80 10.14 -5.98
C VAL A 162 -11.93 11.15 -5.24
N ALA A 163 -12.14 11.33 -3.94
CA ALA A 163 -11.32 12.24 -3.15
C ALA A 163 -9.87 11.75 -3.06
N VAL A 164 -9.67 10.47 -2.76
CA VAL A 164 -8.34 9.83 -2.72
C VAL A 164 -7.65 9.93 -4.08
N ALA A 165 -8.32 9.61 -5.18
CA ALA A 165 -7.76 9.75 -6.53
C ALA A 165 -7.38 11.21 -6.86
N GLU A 166 -8.22 12.19 -6.48
CA GLU A 166 -7.85 13.61 -6.64
C GLU A 166 -6.62 13.97 -5.81
N GLY A 167 -6.54 13.47 -4.57
CA GLY A 167 -5.38 13.64 -3.72
C GLY A 167 -4.11 13.06 -4.36
N MET A 168 -4.18 11.85 -4.92
CA MET A 168 -3.06 11.21 -5.61
C MET A 168 -2.58 12.05 -6.80
N VAL A 169 -3.49 12.58 -7.62
CA VAL A 169 -3.16 13.46 -8.75
C VAL A 169 -2.43 14.70 -8.24
N ARG A 170 -2.98 15.40 -7.25
CA ARG A 170 -2.37 16.63 -6.69
C ARG A 170 -1.04 16.37 -5.99
N ALA A 171 -0.89 15.21 -5.34
CA ALA A 171 0.36 14.80 -4.74
C ALA A 171 1.43 14.61 -5.81
N GLN A 172 1.11 13.89 -6.89
CA GLN A 172 2.04 13.72 -8.01
C GLN A 172 2.41 15.06 -8.65
N GLU A 173 1.44 15.92 -8.94
CA GLU A 173 1.70 17.25 -9.52
C GLU A 173 2.65 18.07 -8.63
N ALA A 174 2.43 18.06 -7.32
CA ALA A 174 3.27 18.79 -6.37
C ALA A 174 4.68 18.21 -6.24
N ILE A 175 4.82 16.88 -6.29
CA ILE A 175 6.12 16.19 -6.32
C ILE A 175 6.88 16.58 -7.60
N GLN A 176 6.26 16.41 -8.76
CA GLN A 176 6.92 16.64 -10.05
C GLN A 176 7.23 18.12 -10.32
N ALA A 177 6.51 19.04 -9.68
CA ALA A 177 6.83 20.47 -9.73
C ALA A 177 8.17 20.80 -9.06
N VAL A 178 8.61 20.04 -8.06
CA VAL A 178 9.87 20.27 -7.33
C VAL A 178 10.97 19.28 -7.69
N ASP A 179 10.59 18.07 -8.13
CA ASP A 179 11.49 17.02 -8.58
C ASP A 179 10.89 16.25 -9.76
N SER A 180 11.22 16.69 -10.97
CA SER A 180 10.70 16.10 -12.22
C SER A 180 11.20 14.67 -12.49
N ASP A 181 12.26 14.25 -11.79
CA ASP A 181 12.88 12.93 -11.95
C ASP A 181 12.36 11.91 -10.91
N ALA A 182 11.44 12.33 -10.02
CA ALA A 182 10.85 11.45 -9.03
C ALA A 182 9.99 10.37 -9.70
N GLU A 183 10.27 9.11 -9.38
CA GLU A 183 9.52 7.94 -9.83
C GLU A 183 8.18 7.84 -9.08
N ILE A 184 7.09 7.65 -9.81
CA ILE A 184 5.77 7.44 -9.24
C ILE A 184 5.38 5.96 -9.35
N VAL A 185 5.14 5.35 -8.19
CA VAL A 185 4.66 3.98 -8.05
C VAL A 185 3.20 4.02 -7.61
N LEU A 186 2.26 3.67 -8.49
CA LEU A 186 0.87 3.48 -8.06
C LEU A 186 0.73 2.09 -7.45
N VAL A 187 0.14 1.99 -6.26
CA VAL A 187 -0.03 0.72 -5.55
C VAL A 187 -1.50 0.39 -5.42
N ASP A 188 -1.89 -0.81 -5.85
CA ASP A 188 -3.28 -1.26 -5.78
C ASP A 188 -3.42 -2.66 -5.17
N ALA A 189 -4.53 -2.86 -4.46
CA ALA A 189 -4.96 -4.14 -3.93
C ALA A 189 -5.59 -4.94 -5.07
N GLY A 190 -4.82 -5.82 -5.69
CA GLY A 190 -5.21 -6.55 -6.90
C GLY A 190 -6.28 -7.63 -6.69
N PHE A 191 -7.42 -7.39 -6.03
CA PHE A 191 -8.38 -8.45 -5.66
C PHE A 191 -8.83 -9.35 -6.81
N ARG A 192 -8.46 -10.63 -6.87
CA ARG A 192 -8.96 -11.55 -7.91
C ARG A 192 -10.33 -12.11 -7.50
N TRP A 193 -11.25 -12.30 -8.45
CA TRP A 193 -12.57 -12.86 -8.16
C TRP A 193 -12.68 -14.30 -8.65
N SER A 194 -13.27 -15.18 -7.83
CA SER A 194 -13.51 -16.59 -8.17
C SER A 194 -14.94 -17.02 -7.85
N GLY A 195 -15.37 -18.14 -8.44
CA GLY A 195 -16.74 -18.64 -8.35
C GLY A 195 -17.70 -17.94 -9.31
N ASP A 196 -18.98 -18.30 -9.19
CA ASP A 196 -20.06 -17.89 -10.10
C ASP A 196 -21.15 -17.05 -9.40
N GLN A 197 -21.02 -16.82 -8.09
CA GLN A 197 -21.98 -16.08 -7.28
C GLN A 197 -21.43 -14.68 -6.96
N PHE A 198 -22.18 -13.66 -7.37
CA PHE A 198 -21.83 -12.25 -7.16
C PHE A 198 -23.07 -11.48 -6.69
N PRO A 199 -23.29 -11.37 -5.37
CA PRO A 199 -24.58 -10.98 -4.79
C PRO A 199 -24.90 -9.49 -4.90
N ARG A 200 -23.88 -8.62 -4.95
CA ARG A 200 -24.05 -7.15 -4.94
C ARG A 200 -23.78 -6.51 -6.30
N LEU A 201 -22.65 -6.84 -6.90
CA LEU A 201 -22.15 -6.26 -8.14
C LEU A 201 -21.84 -7.39 -9.12
N SER A 202 -22.02 -7.18 -10.41
CA SER A 202 -21.65 -8.20 -11.41
C SER A 202 -20.15 -8.44 -11.41
N ARG A 203 -19.72 -9.62 -11.86
CA ARG A 203 -18.29 -9.94 -12.05
C ARG A 203 -17.58 -8.91 -12.92
N GLU A 204 -18.18 -8.52 -14.05
CA GLU A 204 -17.64 -7.50 -14.94
C GLU A 204 -17.44 -6.16 -14.23
N HIS A 205 -18.42 -5.75 -13.41
CA HIS A 205 -18.28 -4.55 -12.60
C HIS A 205 -17.16 -4.67 -11.59
N LEU A 206 -17.03 -5.80 -10.89
CA LEU A 206 -15.96 -6.04 -9.92
C LEU A 206 -14.56 -6.13 -10.58
N GLU A 207 -14.50 -6.59 -11.83
CA GLU A 207 -13.28 -6.63 -12.63
C GLU A 207 -12.81 -5.24 -13.04
N GLU A 208 -13.72 -4.31 -13.36
CA GLU A 208 -13.39 -2.90 -13.64
C GLU A 208 -13.24 -2.06 -12.37
N TRP A 209 -13.98 -2.39 -11.31
CA TRP A 209 -13.95 -1.71 -10.02
C TRP A 209 -12.55 -1.67 -9.44
N ARG A 210 -11.78 -2.76 -9.58
CA ARG A 210 -10.38 -2.85 -9.12
C ARG A 210 -9.50 -1.70 -9.64
N PHE A 211 -9.83 -1.16 -10.82
CA PHE A 211 -8.98 -0.21 -11.53
C PHE A 211 -9.43 1.24 -11.34
N VAL A 212 -10.59 1.49 -10.72
CA VAL A 212 -11.25 2.79 -10.78
C VAL A 212 -10.40 3.95 -10.25
N ALA A 213 -9.64 3.75 -9.16
CA ALA A 213 -8.76 4.77 -8.61
C ALA A 213 -7.60 5.08 -9.57
N THR A 214 -6.98 4.03 -10.11
CA THR A 214 -5.89 4.13 -11.08
C THR A 214 -6.35 4.77 -12.39
N ASP A 215 -7.51 4.39 -12.92
CA ASP A 215 -8.07 4.97 -14.14
C ASP A 215 -8.47 6.44 -13.95
N LEU A 216 -8.97 6.83 -12.77
CA LEU A 216 -9.20 8.24 -12.46
C LEU A 216 -7.89 9.03 -12.43
N HIS A 217 -6.84 8.50 -11.77
CA HIS A 217 -5.52 9.12 -11.70
C HIS A 217 -4.88 9.31 -13.10
N LEU A 218 -5.04 8.32 -13.97
CA LEU A 218 -4.54 8.34 -15.35
C LEU A 218 -5.49 9.06 -16.33
N GLY A 219 -6.60 9.64 -15.85
CA GLY A 219 -7.58 10.36 -16.68
C GLY A 219 -8.30 9.49 -17.72
N ARG A 220 -8.40 8.17 -17.50
CA ARG A 220 -8.99 7.19 -18.44
C ARG A 220 -10.50 7.06 -18.33
N VAL A 221 -11.11 7.58 -17.27
CA VAL A 221 -12.57 7.52 -17.07
C VAL A 221 -13.26 8.58 -17.92
N GLU A 222 -13.50 8.25 -19.18
CA GLU A 222 -14.23 9.07 -20.15
C GLU A 222 -15.59 8.47 -20.53
N HIS A 223 -16.35 9.19 -21.36
CA HIS A 223 -17.64 8.69 -21.81
C HIS A 223 -17.45 7.38 -22.59
N GLY A 224 -18.15 6.32 -22.17
CA GLY A 224 -17.97 4.97 -22.71
C GLY A 224 -17.07 4.07 -21.86
N HIS A 225 -16.33 4.61 -20.89
CA HIS A 225 -15.62 3.81 -19.89
C HIS A 225 -16.64 3.03 -19.02
N PRO A 226 -16.41 1.73 -18.70
CA PRO A 226 -17.37 0.91 -17.95
C PRO A 226 -17.81 1.50 -16.61
N MET A 227 -16.90 2.20 -15.92
CA MET A 227 -17.18 2.85 -14.64
C MET A 227 -17.81 4.24 -14.75
N TYR A 228 -17.91 4.84 -15.94
CA TYR A 228 -18.37 6.23 -16.11
C TYR A 228 -19.80 6.43 -15.60
N GLU A 229 -20.75 5.63 -16.08
CA GLU A 229 -22.17 5.78 -15.70
C GLU A 229 -22.41 5.43 -14.24
N TYR A 230 -21.69 4.45 -13.69
CA TYR A 230 -21.72 4.13 -12.27
C TYR A 230 -21.28 5.34 -11.41
N LEU A 231 -20.13 5.96 -11.73
CA LEU A 231 -19.65 7.13 -10.99
C LEU A 231 -20.62 8.32 -11.10
N ARG A 232 -21.22 8.53 -12.28
CA ARG A 232 -22.23 9.58 -12.50
C ARG A 232 -23.50 9.33 -11.67
N ALA A 233 -23.98 8.09 -11.61
CA ALA A 233 -25.14 7.70 -10.83
C ALA A 233 -24.94 7.92 -9.32
N HIS A 234 -23.69 7.80 -8.85
CA HIS A 234 -23.29 8.01 -7.45
C HIS A 234 -22.75 9.43 -7.17
N GLY A 235 -23.12 10.40 -8.00
CA GLY A 235 -22.97 11.83 -7.68
C GLY A 235 -21.67 12.49 -8.15
N VAL A 236 -20.79 11.81 -8.90
CA VAL A 236 -19.62 12.44 -9.50
C VAL A 236 -20.07 13.31 -10.66
N SER A 237 -19.70 14.60 -10.69
CA SER A 237 -20.08 15.51 -11.77
C SER A 237 -19.31 15.20 -13.08
N ALA A 238 -19.90 15.50 -14.25
CA ALA A 238 -19.18 15.37 -15.53
C ALA A 238 -17.98 16.31 -15.59
N GLU A 239 -18.10 17.49 -14.96
CA GLU A 239 -16.99 18.43 -14.77
C GLU A 239 -15.86 17.81 -13.95
N LYS A 240 -16.18 17.03 -12.90
CA LYS A 240 -15.17 16.36 -12.08
C LYS A 240 -14.44 15.25 -12.85
N LEU A 241 -15.14 14.50 -13.68
CA LEU A 241 -14.50 13.51 -14.57
C LEU A 241 -13.65 14.18 -15.65
N ALA A 242 -14.14 15.29 -16.23
CA ALA A 242 -13.36 16.11 -17.14
C ALA A 242 -12.13 16.74 -16.46
N TRP A 243 -12.22 17.08 -15.17
CA TRP A 243 -11.07 17.53 -14.39
C TRP A 243 -9.99 16.44 -14.32
N PHE A 244 -10.34 15.18 -14.03
CA PHE A 244 -9.35 14.09 -14.04
C PHE A 244 -8.71 13.88 -15.41
N GLN A 245 -9.48 13.97 -16.49
CA GLN A 245 -8.95 13.90 -17.86
C GLN A 245 -7.97 15.06 -18.15
N GLY A 246 -8.31 16.28 -17.72
CA GLY A 246 -7.47 17.46 -17.89
C GLY A 246 -6.20 17.47 -17.01
N HIS A 247 -6.18 16.67 -15.94
CA HIS A 247 -5.08 16.52 -14.99
C HIS A 247 -4.53 15.08 -15.01
N ALA A 248 -4.67 14.39 -16.15
CA ALA A 248 -4.22 13.02 -16.32
C ALA A 248 -2.72 12.92 -16.06
N GLN A 249 -2.34 11.99 -15.19
CA GLN A 249 -0.95 11.78 -14.80
C GLN A 249 -0.30 10.63 -15.59
N THR A 250 1.03 10.64 -15.67
CA THR A 250 1.84 9.50 -16.14
C THR A 250 2.53 8.86 -14.97
N VAL A 251 2.65 7.54 -14.96
CA VAL A 251 3.24 6.81 -13.83
C VAL A 251 4.29 5.83 -14.34
N ASP A 252 5.30 5.58 -13.52
CA ASP A 252 6.49 4.85 -13.94
C ASP A 252 6.38 3.35 -13.66
N VAL A 253 5.76 3.00 -12.54
CA VAL A 253 5.61 1.61 -12.08
C VAL A 253 4.19 1.38 -11.56
N MET A 254 3.61 0.26 -11.97
CA MET A 254 2.37 -0.26 -11.39
C MET A 254 2.69 -1.32 -10.33
N GLY A 255 2.47 -0.95 -9.07
CA GLY A 255 2.54 -1.80 -7.89
C GLY A 255 1.31 -2.68 -7.73
N VAL A 256 1.51 -3.97 -7.56
CA VAL A 256 0.45 -4.94 -7.29
C VAL A 256 0.69 -5.56 -5.92
N ASN A 257 -0.24 -5.34 -5.00
CA ASN A 257 -0.30 -6.05 -3.73
C ASN A 257 -1.00 -7.39 -3.95
N TYR A 258 -0.35 -8.48 -3.56
CA TYR A 258 -0.89 -9.81 -3.72
C TYR A 258 -0.51 -10.73 -2.56
N TYR A 259 -1.53 -11.24 -1.90
CA TYR A 259 -1.43 -12.23 -0.86
C TYR A 259 -2.19 -13.48 -1.29
N PRO A 260 -1.52 -14.64 -1.41
CA PRO A 260 -2.15 -15.84 -1.94
C PRO A 260 -3.29 -16.37 -1.07
N GLY A 261 -3.30 -16.06 0.23
CA GLY A 261 -4.37 -16.50 1.14
C GLY A 261 -5.63 -15.61 1.15
N PHE A 262 -5.56 -14.38 0.62
CA PHE A 262 -6.68 -13.44 0.77
C PHE A 262 -6.86 -12.39 -0.32
N THR A 263 -6.06 -12.39 -1.37
CA THR A 263 -6.33 -11.53 -2.55
C THR A 263 -7.34 -12.17 -3.50
N THR A 264 -7.49 -13.50 -3.52
CA THR A 264 -8.56 -14.15 -4.30
C THR A 264 -9.82 -14.23 -3.44
N ILE A 265 -10.90 -13.59 -3.86
CA ILE A 265 -12.16 -13.50 -3.14
C ILE A 265 -13.26 -14.24 -3.91
N SER A 266 -14.05 -14.99 -3.15
CA SER A 266 -15.34 -15.55 -3.58
C SER A 266 -16.46 -15.03 -2.67
N PHE A 267 -17.71 -15.36 -2.95
CA PHE A 267 -18.84 -15.01 -2.08
C PHE A 267 -19.54 -16.28 -1.58
N ASP A 268 -19.93 -16.29 -0.31
CA ASP A 268 -20.79 -17.34 0.24
C ASP A 268 -22.27 -17.12 -0.11
N ALA A 269 -23.14 -18.02 0.38
CA ALA A 269 -24.58 -17.99 0.11
C ALA A 269 -25.29 -16.76 0.70
N ASP A 270 -24.75 -16.17 1.76
CA ASP A 270 -25.25 -14.95 2.38
C ASP A 270 -24.64 -13.68 1.74
N GLY A 271 -23.72 -13.89 0.81
CA GLY A 271 -23.06 -12.86 0.04
C GLY A 271 -21.91 -12.17 0.78
N ALA A 272 -21.35 -12.81 1.81
CA ALA A 272 -20.14 -12.34 2.46
C ALA A 272 -18.91 -12.71 1.62
N GLU A 273 -17.90 -11.83 1.63
CA GLU A 273 -16.61 -12.08 0.99
C GLU A 273 -15.87 -13.19 1.74
N VAL A 274 -15.43 -14.21 0.99
CA VAL A 274 -14.66 -15.35 1.48
C VAL A 274 -13.30 -15.38 0.77
N PRO A 275 -12.22 -15.04 1.50
CA PRO A 275 -10.85 -15.26 1.06
C PRO A 275 -10.59 -16.71 0.65
N GLY A 276 -9.97 -16.88 -0.51
CA GLY A 276 -9.58 -18.16 -1.08
C GLY A 276 -8.10 -18.21 -1.42
N GLU A 277 -7.56 -19.42 -1.44
CA GLU A 277 -6.17 -19.70 -1.82
C GLU A 277 -5.99 -19.51 -3.33
N GLY A 278 -5.29 -18.45 -3.72
CA GLY A 278 -4.95 -18.13 -5.12
C GLY A 278 -3.60 -18.65 -5.58
N GLY A 279 -2.69 -18.99 -4.64
CA GLY A 279 -1.35 -19.48 -4.94
C GLY A 279 -0.56 -18.60 -5.91
N VAL A 280 0.35 -19.21 -6.66
CA VAL A 280 1.14 -18.52 -7.69
C VAL A 280 0.31 -18.17 -8.93
N GLU A 281 -0.72 -18.97 -9.22
CA GLU A 281 -1.58 -18.75 -10.39
C GLU A 281 -2.32 -17.40 -10.28
N GLY A 282 -2.89 -17.10 -9.12
CA GLY A 282 -3.52 -15.81 -8.87
C GLY A 282 -2.56 -14.63 -8.97
N LEU A 283 -1.30 -14.79 -8.53
CA LEU A 283 -0.27 -13.76 -8.70
C LEU A 283 -0.02 -13.50 -10.19
N VAL A 284 0.15 -14.55 -10.98
CA VAL A 284 0.40 -14.47 -12.42
C VAL A 284 -0.78 -13.83 -13.15
N ASP A 285 -2.01 -14.24 -12.82
CA ASP A 285 -3.23 -13.70 -13.41
C ASP A 285 -3.32 -12.19 -13.20
N LEU A 286 -3.06 -11.71 -11.98
CA LEU A 286 -3.17 -10.29 -11.66
C LEU A 286 -2.05 -9.46 -12.29
N VAL A 287 -0.81 -9.94 -12.23
CA VAL A 287 0.30 -9.27 -12.92
C VAL A 287 0.01 -9.11 -14.40
N ARG A 288 -0.56 -10.13 -15.05
CA ARG A 288 -0.98 -10.05 -16.45
C ARG A 288 -2.13 -9.07 -16.65
N ALA A 289 -3.16 -9.11 -15.82
CA ALA A 289 -4.30 -8.19 -15.93
C ALA A 289 -3.85 -6.72 -15.85
N TYR A 290 -3.01 -6.38 -14.87
CA TYR A 290 -2.48 -5.02 -14.73
C TYR A 290 -1.54 -4.65 -15.89
N HIS A 291 -0.61 -5.53 -16.27
CA HIS A 291 0.31 -5.24 -17.37
C HIS A 291 -0.40 -5.13 -18.73
N GLU A 292 -1.42 -5.95 -18.99
CA GLU A 292 -2.18 -5.89 -20.24
C GLU A 292 -2.97 -4.60 -20.37
N ARG A 293 -3.54 -4.10 -19.26
CA ARG A 293 -4.31 -2.84 -19.22
C ARG A 293 -3.41 -1.60 -19.32
N TYR A 294 -2.29 -1.57 -18.59
CA TYR A 294 -1.49 -0.34 -18.45
C TYR A 294 -0.23 -0.34 -19.29
N ARG A 295 0.32 -1.50 -19.65
CA ARG A 295 1.60 -1.66 -20.38
C ARG A 295 2.79 -0.99 -19.68
N LEU A 296 2.73 -0.94 -18.35
CA LEU A 296 3.75 -0.37 -17.49
C LEU A 296 4.64 -1.46 -16.84
N PRO A 297 5.88 -1.12 -16.45
CA PRO A 297 6.64 -1.88 -15.47
C PRO A 297 5.79 -2.28 -14.26
N ILE A 298 5.91 -3.54 -13.82
CA ILE A 298 5.19 -4.06 -12.66
C ILE A 298 6.16 -4.25 -11.49
N ALA A 299 5.76 -3.83 -10.29
CA ALA A 299 6.39 -4.26 -9.05
C ALA A 299 5.39 -5.05 -8.20
N ILE A 300 5.82 -6.13 -7.58
CA ILE A 300 5.06 -6.71 -6.47
C ILE A 300 5.38 -5.90 -5.25
N THR A 301 4.47 -5.01 -4.87
CA THR A 301 4.69 -4.01 -3.82
C THR A 301 4.38 -4.54 -2.43
N GLU A 302 3.58 -5.61 -2.35
CA GLU A 302 3.35 -6.39 -1.14
C GLU A 302 3.06 -7.86 -1.47
N THR A 303 3.67 -8.77 -0.72
CA THR A 303 3.27 -10.17 -0.67
C THR A 303 3.90 -10.87 0.52
N SER A 304 3.19 -11.82 1.14
CA SER A 304 3.71 -12.71 2.18
C SER A 304 2.73 -13.84 2.52
N ARG A 305 3.01 -14.56 3.61
CA ARG A 305 2.28 -15.71 4.15
C ARG A 305 2.28 -15.61 5.68
N ASN A 306 1.15 -15.81 6.33
CA ASN A 306 1.01 -15.75 7.80
C ASN A 306 1.26 -17.12 8.48
N GLU A 307 1.64 -18.12 7.69
CA GLU A 307 1.88 -19.48 8.14
C GLU A 307 3.34 -19.70 8.59
N SER A 308 3.76 -20.96 8.71
CA SER A 308 5.09 -21.30 9.20
C SER A 308 6.22 -20.71 8.32
N PRO A 309 7.43 -20.50 8.88
CA PRO A 309 8.59 -20.04 8.11
C PRO A 309 8.91 -20.90 6.88
N ASP A 310 8.62 -22.19 6.91
CA ASP A 310 8.78 -23.08 5.74
C ASP A 310 7.79 -22.74 4.62
N VAL A 311 6.53 -22.43 4.96
CA VAL A 311 5.52 -21.98 3.99
C VAL A 311 5.92 -20.64 3.40
N LYS A 312 6.36 -19.69 4.23
CA LYS A 312 6.90 -18.39 3.78
C LYS A 312 8.06 -18.56 2.81
N SER A 313 9.02 -19.44 3.15
CA SER A 313 10.20 -19.71 2.33
C SER A 313 9.86 -20.34 0.98
N ARG A 314 8.89 -21.28 0.95
CA ARG A 314 8.37 -21.85 -0.29
C ARG A 314 7.65 -20.79 -1.12
N TRP A 315 6.77 -20.01 -0.51
CA TRP A 315 6.06 -18.93 -1.20
C TRP A 315 7.03 -17.95 -1.84
N LEU A 316 8.04 -17.48 -1.11
CA LEU A 316 9.09 -16.62 -1.64
C LEU A 316 9.78 -17.24 -2.87
N ALA A 317 10.15 -18.51 -2.82
CA ALA A 317 10.81 -19.19 -3.93
C ALA A 317 9.88 -19.35 -5.15
N ASP A 318 8.64 -19.77 -4.90
CA ASP A 318 7.65 -20.07 -5.95
C ASP A 318 7.17 -18.78 -6.63
N SER A 319 6.89 -17.72 -5.87
CA SER A 319 6.48 -16.42 -6.38
C SER A 319 7.59 -15.77 -7.21
N LEU A 320 8.82 -15.72 -6.69
CA LEU A 320 9.99 -15.20 -7.43
C LEU A 320 10.22 -15.98 -8.72
N GLY A 321 10.16 -17.32 -8.68
CA GLY A 321 10.33 -18.15 -9.86
C GLY A 321 9.23 -17.92 -10.91
N ALA A 322 8.00 -17.61 -10.49
CA ALA A 322 6.91 -17.27 -11.40
C ALA A 322 7.10 -15.89 -12.06
N LEU A 323 7.56 -14.91 -11.28
CA LEU A 323 7.87 -13.58 -11.80
C LEU A 323 9.07 -13.60 -12.76
N ASP A 324 10.08 -14.42 -12.49
CA ASP A 324 11.20 -14.62 -13.43
C ASP A 324 10.69 -15.19 -14.76
N ARG A 325 9.79 -16.19 -14.74
CA ARG A 325 9.15 -16.71 -15.97
C ARG A 325 8.32 -15.66 -16.70
N LEU A 326 7.62 -14.78 -15.97
CA LEU A 326 6.89 -13.66 -16.58
C LEU A 326 7.83 -12.66 -17.23
N ARG A 327 8.97 -12.36 -16.60
CA ARG A 327 10.04 -11.53 -17.19
C ARG A 327 10.57 -12.15 -18.48
N ASP A 328 10.85 -13.45 -18.48
CA ASP A 328 11.31 -14.16 -19.67
C ASP A 328 10.29 -14.14 -20.81
N SER A 329 8.99 -14.03 -20.48
CA SER A 329 7.90 -13.86 -21.45
C SER A 329 7.66 -12.42 -21.90
N GLY A 330 8.47 -11.46 -21.43
CA GLY A 330 8.42 -10.05 -21.85
C GLY A 330 7.64 -9.11 -20.94
N VAL A 331 7.18 -9.56 -19.77
CA VAL A 331 6.54 -8.66 -18.78
C VAL A 331 7.63 -7.95 -17.94
N PRO A 332 7.72 -6.62 -17.93
CA PRO A 332 8.76 -5.87 -17.23
C PRO A 332 8.55 -5.86 -15.71
N ILE A 333 8.87 -6.96 -15.01
CA ILE A 333 8.77 -7.01 -13.53
C ILE A 333 10.00 -6.34 -12.89
N VAL A 334 9.88 -5.12 -12.37
CA VAL A 334 11.03 -4.32 -11.89
C VAL A 334 11.35 -4.51 -10.42
N GLY A 335 10.37 -4.86 -9.59
CA GLY A 335 10.54 -4.99 -8.13
C GLY A 335 9.75 -6.13 -7.50
N TYR A 336 10.24 -6.61 -6.36
CA TYR A 336 9.54 -7.53 -5.45
C TYR A 336 9.76 -7.09 -4.01
N THR A 337 8.69 -6.93 -3.25
CA THR A 337 8.71 -6.54 -1.85
C THR A 337 8.11 -7.65 -0.99
N TRP A 338 8.89 -8.20 -0.07
CA TRP A 338 8.29 -8.97 1.03
C TRP A 338 7.67 -8.01 2.03
N PHE A 339 6.37 -8.11 2.25
CA PHE A 339 5.65 -7.18 3.10
C PHE A 339 4.74 -7.91 4.10
N PRO A 340 4.80 -7.56 5.39
CA PRO A 340 5.79 -6.69 6.05
C PRO A 340 7.13 -7.41 6.33
N PHE A 341 8.16 -6.67 6.72
CA PHE A 341 9.46 -7.17 7.18
C PHE A 341 9.37 -7.71 8.61
N LEU A 342 8.67 -6.96 9.48
CA LEU A 342 8.37 -7.31 10.87
C LEU A 342 6.96 -7.92 10.97
N SER A 343 6.67 -8.68 12.03
CA SER A 343 5.27 -8.92 12.42
C SER A 343 4.52 -7.58 12.58
N LEU A 344 3.23 -7.59 12.25
CA LEU A 344 2.33 -6.44 12.44
C LEU A 344 1.17 -6.83 13.37
N ILE A 345 0.42 -5.84 13.86
CA ILE A 345 -0.82 -6.08 14.59
C ILE A 345 -1.99 -6.14 13.60
N ASP A 346 -2.84 -7.16 13.74
CA ASP A 346 -4.06 -7.28 12.95
C ASP A 346 -4.93 -6.05 13.15
N TRP A 347 -5.39 -5.46 12.06
CA TRP A 347 -6.19 -4.24 12.09
C TRP A 347 -7.51 -4.39 12.88
N ALA A 348 -8.01 -5.62 13.06
CA ALA A 348 -9.15 -5.93 13.93
C ALA A 348 -8.89 -5.56 15.41
N TYR A 349 -7.63 -5.44 15.83
CA TYR A 349 -7.24 -4.93 17.14
C TYR A 349 -7.90 -3.59 17.47
N ARG A 350 -8.16 -2.76 16.47
CA ARG A 350 -8.83 -1.46 16.62
C ARG A 350 -10.17 -1.57 17.35
N ASP A 351 -10.90 -2.65 17.13
CA ASP A 351 -12.22 -2.89 17.72
C ASP A 351 -12.17 -3.79 18.97
N ALA A 352 -10.96 -4.22 19.35
CA ALA A 352 -10.73 -5.12 20.47
C ALA A 352 -10.57 -4.39 21.81
N THR A 353 -10.78 -5.12 22.91
CA THR A 353 -10.64 -4.59 24.28
C THR A 353 -9.49 -5.22 25.06
N ASP A 354 -8.82 -6.23 24.51
CA ASP A 354 -7.73 -6.98 25.13
C ASP A 354 -6.35 -6.47 24.68
N SER A 355 -5.29 -7.23 24.95
CA SER A 355 -3.91 -6.82 24.66
C SER A 355 -3.63 -6.87 23.15
N PRO A 356 -2.84 -5.94 22.57
CA PRO A 356 -2.34 -6.09 21.20
C PRO A 356 -1.61 -7.42 20.98
N ASP A 357 -1.03 -8.02 22.02
CA ASP A 357 -0.32 -9.29 21.90
C ASP A 357 -1.21 -10.49 21.51
N ASN A 358 -2.54 -10.32 21.56
CA ASN A 358 -3.49 -11.33 21.09
C ASN A 358 -3.83 -11.19 19.59
N HIS A 359 -3.27 -10.18 18.92
CA HIS A 359 -3.61 -9.80 17.55
C HIS A 359 -2.38 -9.80 16.63
N TRP A 360 -1.35 -10.60 16.90
CA TRP A 360 -0.19 -10.66 16.02
C TRP A 360 -0.51 -11.31 14.68
N ASN A 361 -0.18 -10.63 13.59
CA ASN A 361 0.02 -11.23 12.28
C ASN A 361 1.52 -11.46 12.05
N HIS A 362 1.89 -12.74 12.04
CA HIS A 362 3.24 -13.22 11.79
C HIS A 362 3.51 -13.35 10.29
N LEU A 363 3.21 -12.31 9.51
CA LEU A 363 3.53 -12.26 8.07
C LEU A 363 5.05 -12.01 7.83
N GLY A 364 5.70 -11.36 8.80
CA GLY A 364 7.08 -10.88 8.72
C GLY A 364 8.18 -11.94 8.56
N LEU A 365 9.36 -11.49 8.11
CA LEU A 365 10.61 -12.27 8.17
C LEU A 365 11.24 -12.21 9.58
N ILE A 366 10.86 -11.20 10.35
CA ILE A 366 11.24 -11.00 11.75
C ILE A 366 9.96 -11.03 12.59
N ASP A 367 9.88 -11.95 13.53
CA ASP A 367 8.80 -11.99 14.50
C ASP A 367 9.07 -10.96 15.62
N LEU A 368 8.04 -10.28 16.07
CA LEU A 368 8.11 -9.41 17.24
C LEU A 368 7.62 -10.17 18.47
N ARG A 369 8.41 -10.13 19.55
CA ARG A 369 8.07 -10.81 20.81
C ARG A 369 8.20 -9.86 21.99
N ARG A 370 7.10 -9.67 22.72
CA ARG A 370 7.12 -8.82 23.92
C ARG A 370 7.88 -9.50 25.04
N THR A 371 8.87 -8.78 25.56
CA THR A 371 9.63 -9.16 26.76
C THR A 371 8.94 -8.63 28.02
N ALA A 372 9.38 -9.08 29.20
CA ALA A 372 8.84 -8.62 30.48
C ALA A 372 9.02 -7.11 30.74
N GLY A 373 9.92 -6.44 30.00
CA GLY A 373 10.18 -5.00 30.09
C GLY A 373 9.36 -4.14 29.12
N ASP A 374 8.30 -4.69 28.51
CA ASP A 374 7.51 -4.04 27.46
C ASP A 374 8.33 -3.63 26.22
N VAL A 375 9.44 -4.33 25.96
CA VAL A 375 10.25 -4.19 24.75
C VAL A 375 9.90 -5.31 23.79
N LEU A 376 9.65 -4.99 22.53
CA LEU A 376 9.49 -5.96 21.46
C LEU A 376 10.86 -6.38 20.91
N GLU A 377 11.25 -7.62 21.19
CA GLU A 377 12.45 -8.22 20.62
C GLU A 377 12.20 -8.56 19.13
N ARG A 378 13.15 -8.18 18.27
CA ARG A 378 13.18 -8.54 16.85
C ARG A 378 13.82 -9.92 16.69
N VAL A 379 13.01 -10.96 16.50
CA VAL A 379 13.46 -12.35 16.38
C VAL A 379 13.39 -12.82 14.93
N PRO A 380 14.52 -12.94 14.21
CA PRO A 380 14.55 -13.50 12.87
C PRO A 380 13.97 -14.91 12.83
N ASN A 381 13.13 -15.20 11.82
CA ASN A 381 12.66 -16.56 11.55
C ASN A 381 13.40 -17.18 10.35
N ALA A 382 13.17 -18.47 10.09
CA ALA A 382 13.89 -19.20 9.04
C ALA A 382 13.65 -18.64 7.61
N ALA A 383 12.54 -17.92 7.39
CA ALA A 383 12.26 -17.30 6.11
C ALA A 383 13.20 -16.12 5.80
N LEU A 384 13.74 -15.44 6.83
CA LEU A 384 14.76 -14.41 6.62
C LEU A 384 16.03 -14.98 5.96
N THR A 385 16.43 -16.20 6.35
CA THR A 385 17.57 -16.89 5.74
C THR A 385 17.29 -17.20 4.27
N ALA A 386 16.07 -17.64 3.95
CA ALA A 386 15.67 -17.89 2.56
C ALA A 386 15.66 -16.59 1.73
N TYR A 387 15.12 -15.50 2.27
CA TYR A 387 15.18 -14.17 1.67
C TYR A 387 16.63 -13.73 1.42
N THR A 388 17.49 -13.82 2.42
CA THR A 388 18.91 -13.43 2.32
C THR A 388 19.64 -14.24 1.25
N ALA A 389 19.33 -15.54 1.14
CA ALA A 389 19.90 -16.39 0.09
C ALA A 389 19.44 -15.96 -1.32
N GLN A 390 18.17 -15.57 -1.49
CA GLN A 390 17.65 -15.05 -2.74
C GLN A 390 18.28 -13.71 -3.11
N ALA A 391 18.36 -12.78 -2.15
CA ALA A 391 19.01 -11.48 -2.32
C ALA A 391 20.45 -11.64 -2.84
N ARG A 392 21.26 -12.45 -2.15
CA ARG A 392 22.67 -12.70 -2.52
C ARG A 392 22.82 -13.32 -3.92
N ARG A 393 21.97 -14.29 -4.27
CA ARG A 393 22.01 -14.92 -5.60
C ARG A 393 21.77 -13.88 -6.70
N ARG A 394 20.79 -12.99 -6.50
CA ARG A 394 20.43 -11.96 -7.48
C ARG A 394 21.49 -10.87 -7.59
N SER A 395 22.14 -10.48 -6.48
CA SER A 395 23.25 -9.52 -6.53
C SER A 395 24.47 -10.05 -7.30
N VAL A 396 24.72 -11.37 -7.28
CA VAL A 396 25.80 -12.00 -8.06
C VAL A 396 25.46 -12.03 -9.55
N SER A 397 24.22 -12.36 -9.92
CA SER A 397 23.80 -12.42 -11.33
C SER A 397 23.69 -11.04 -12.01
N ALA A 398 23.68 -9.95 -11.24
CA ALA A 398 23.61 -8.58 -11.75
C ALA A 398 24.98 -7.96 -12.07
N LYS A 399 26.08 -8.62 -11.68
CA LYS A 399 27.46 -8.26 -12.02
C LYS A 399 27.95 -9.12 -13.19
#